data_AF-A0AA35EFC8-F1
#
_entry.id   AF-A0AA35EFC8-F1
#
_cell.length_a   1.000
_cell.length_b   1.000
_cell.length_c   1.000
_cell.angle_alpha   90.00
_cell.angle_beta   90.00
_cell.angle_gamma   90.00
#
_symmetry.space_group_name_H-M   'P 1'
#
loop_
_entity.id
_entity.type
_entity.pdbx_description
1 polymer ?
#
loop_
_entity_poly.entity_id
_entity_poly.type
_entity_poly.pdbx_seq_one_letter_code
_entity_poly.pdbx_strand_id
1 'polypeptide(L)'
;MLLYSHDLLRIQYMKTKNVYCYCRVSSGRQKTEMDGFGMSRQQSLLMQYIKNYDDELKLGYSLDDSTVTFLNAEGVSGFSGKNIAPGSVLHGFIDDIVKGRIKNAVLVLENIDRFSRVNPNTATELFLKLINNGCDIHEAEQETVHHQFSDTNLISAGLTRSHKESLRKQKLSTKNWDKRFDNLIKNKEVHTARCPGWLKVLNGEYNIIEEHARAIRLIFELYNKGYGQAFIRDELNTRGWLYNGKTWGGWNIHRVLTDVRVTGKYRPQSKIRQEYDGMIIYPEIISQSEFKTAEQKLKSKGRSKTILRSANNLFSGMLMCGICNEAHLFVMIDYKNRYCRCSHVVAGNKRCSARGFKYEFLEVALLNHLRKLNDVIIAPVQNEEFDKINDELIYTIKYRDEVRSDIDQEDIPDPSDRRILKNLQIKIRELENRLDDLKKNSNIKDEVNAIAQNITDGLLDRKNVAMRQEFNVHLRKVIKRIAAFRTNSDTILISIEYYSGKELQWLNVDAKDGQVIGNVYISEDEVTFLTKQGTVIYNQKNNIYIQGENIISKDEVLNLLPNDTL
;
A
#
# COMPACT_ATOMS: atom_id res chain seq x y z
N MET A 1 67.12 33.29 41.21
CA MET A 1 65.86 33.95 41.63
C MET A 1 65.24 34.85 40.56
N LEU A 2 65.86 35.03 39.38
CA LEU A 2 65.32 35.86 38.27
C LEU A 2 64.57 35.08 37.17
N LEU A 3 64.57 33.74 37.20
CA LEU A 3 63.85 32.90 36.22
C LEU A 3 62.40 32.59 36.61
N TYR A 4 62.04 32.67 37.90
CA TYR A 4 60.67 32.43 38.38
C TYR A 4 59.74 33.66 38.26
N SER A 5 60.28 34.86 38.08
CA SER A 5 59.46 36.08 37.95
C SER A 5 58.88 36.27 36.55
N HIS A 6 59.51 35.70 35.51
CA HIS A 6 59.06 35.85 34.13
C HIS A 6 57.79 35.04 33.82
N ASP A 7 57.67 33.81 34.33
CA ASP A 7 56.48 32.97 34.10
C ASP A 7 55.27 33.43 34.92
N LEU A 8 55.48 33.94 36.14
CA LEU A 8 54.40 34.54 36.95
C LEU A 8 53.91 35.89 36.39
N LEU A 9 54.80 36.71 35.80
CA LEU A 9 54.41 37.94 35.09
C LEU A 9 53.67 37.64 33.78
N ARG A 10 53.93 36.49 33.14
CA ARG A 10 53.27 36.08 31.89
C ARG A 10 51.81 35.66 32.08
N ILE A 11 51.50 34.97 33.18
CA ILE A 11 50.13 34.59 33.55
C ILE A 11 49.27 35.85 33.81
N GLN A 12 49.87 36.95 34.25
CA GLN A 12 49.17 38.21 34.54
C GLN A 12 48.81 39.05 33.30
N TYR A 13 49.26 38.65 32.09
CA TYR A 13 49.04 39.39 30.83
C TYR A 13 48.54 38.52 29.66
N MET A 14 48.07 37.29 29.91
CA MET A 14 47.34 36.55 28.87
C MET A 14 45.99 37.22 28.61
N LYS A 15 45.75 37.63 27.38
CA LYS A 15 44.45 38.21 26.99
C LYS A 15 43.45 37.09 26.82
N THR A 16 42.35 37.09 27.57
CA THR A 16 41.24 36.15 27.34
C THR A 16 40.53 36.48 26.02
N LYS A 17 40.32 35.47 25.18
CA LYS A 17 39.57 35.60 23.91
C LYS A 17 38.15 35.06 24.07
N ASN A 18 37.20 35.67 23.37
CA ASN A 18 35.82 35.18 23.29
C ASN A 18 35.76 33.94 22.40
N VAL A 19 35.16 32.86 22.90
CA VAL A 19 35.18 31.56 22.24
C VAL A 19 33.89 31.32 21.44
N TYR A 20 34.00 31.07 20.13
CA TYR A 20 32.86 30.73 19.28
C TYR A 20 32.98 29.27 18.80
N CYS A 21 31.99 28.44 19.15
CA CYS A 21 31.98 27.02 18.81
C CYS A 21 31.01 26.76 17.64
N TYR A 22 31.50 26.24 16.52
CA TYR A 22 30.65 25.94 15.36
C TYR A 22 30.23 24.46 15.32
N CYS A 23 28.92 24.22 15.41
CA CYS A 23 28.32 22.88 15.40
C CYS A 23 27.26 22.76 14.28
N ARG A 24 27.24 21.63 13.57
CA ARG A 24 26.24 21.37 12.50
C ARG A 24 25.73 19.93 12.47
N VAL A 25 24.49 19.74 12.01
CA VAL A 25 23.89 18.42 11.72
C VAL A 25 23.46 18.31 10.27
N SER A 26 23.90 17.23 9.61
CA SER A 26 23.80 17.09 8.16
C SER A 26 22.56 16.33 7.63
N SER A 27 21.65 15.85 8.49
CA SER A 27 20.43 15.20 8.02
C SER A 27 19.27 15.29 9.01
N GLY A 28 18.06 15.58 8.51
CA GLY A 28 16.81 15.47 9.29
C GLY A 28 16.52 14.03 9.76
N ARG A 29 17.22 13.02 9.23
CA ARG A 29 17.10 11.60 9.63
C ARG A 29 17.76 11.28 10.97
N GLN A 30 18.72 12.07 11.43
CA GLN A 30 19.34 11.90 12.75
C GLN A 30 18.49 12.48 13.88
N LYS A 31 17.38 13.19 13.58
CA LYS A 31 16.44 13.68 14.60
C LYS A 31 15.51 12.59 15.15
N THR A 32 15.39 11.40 14.53
CA THR A 32 14.28 10.48 14.85
C THR A 32 14.64 9.08 15.33
N GLU A 33 15.90 8.62 15.36
CA GLU A 33 16.21 7.26 15.88
C GLU A 33 17.43 7.14 16.82
N MET A 34 18.11 8.22 17.19
CA MET A 34 19.08 8.22 18.31
C MET A 34 19.11 9.63 18.92
N ASP A 35 18.32 9.85 19.97
CA ASP A 35 18.26 11.03 20.86
C ASP A 35 19.32 12.12 20.64
N GLY A 36 19.14 13.08 19.71
CA GLY A 36 19.87 14.36 19.70
C GLY A 36 21.42 14.34 19.77
N PHE A 37 22.09 13.18 19.75
CA PHE A 37 23.44 12.99 20.27
C PHE A 37 24.50 13.62 19.37
N GLY A 38 24.18 13.89 18.10
CA GLY A 38 25.13 14.47 17.15
C GLY A 38 25.57 15.89 17.50
N MET A 39 24.65 16.73 18.00
CA MET A 39 24.98 18.09 18.47
C MET A 39 25.59 18.06 19.85
N SER A 40 24.97 17.31 20.78
CA SER A 40 25.45 17.21 22.16
C SER A 40 26.87 16.64 22.23
N ARG A 41 27.21 15.63 21.43
CA ARG A 41 28.59 15.08 21.35
C ARG A 41 29.59 16.11 20.84
N GLN A 42 29.24 16.86 19.78
CA GLN A 42 30.11 17.90 19.24
C GLN A 42 30.34 19.00 20.29
N GLN A 43 29.27 19.47 20.94
CA GLN A 43 29.37 20.47 22.00
C GLN A 43 30.22 19.98 23.17
N SER A 44 30.06 18.73 23.64
CA SER A 44 30.87 18.15 24.70
C SER A 44 32.35 18.07 24.33
N LEU A 45 32.68 17.64 23.11
CA LEU A 45 34.07 17.59 22.63
C LEU A 45 34.73 18.96 22.63
N LEU A 46 34.04 19.98 22.08
CA LEU A 46 34.57 21.34 22.01
C LEU A 46 34.76 21.94 23.42
N MET A 47 33.79 21.72 24.32
CA MET A 47 33.91 22.19 25.71
C MET A 47 35.06 21.51 26.46
N GLN A 48 35.30 20.22 26.22
CA GLN A 48 36.43 19.52 26.81
C GLN A 48 37.76 20.05 26.29
N TYR A 49 37.86 20.31 24.98
CA TYR A 49 39.03 20.92 24.37
C TYR A 49 39.31 22.32 24.96
N ILE A 50 38.29 23.16 25.09
CA ILE A 50 38.42 24.52 25.65
C ILE A 50 38.91 24.47 27.11
N LYS A 51 38.34 23.59 27.94
CA LYS A 51 38.71 23.45 29.35
C LYS A 51 40.13 22.97 29.57
N ASN A 52 40.63 22.16 28.64
CA ASN A 52 41.95 21.54 28.74
C ASN A 52 42.99 22.26 27.88
N TYR A 53 42.64 23.39 27.25
CA TYR A 53 43.54 24.11 26.37
C TYR A 53 44.71 24.71 27.14
N ASP A 54 45.93 24.40 26.69
CA ASP A 54 47.16 25.05 27.12
C ASP A 54 47.84 25.72 25.91
N ASP A 55 48.43 26.90 26.12
CA ASP A 55 49.04 27.70 25.06
C ASP A 55 50.48 27.23 24.76
N GLU A 56 50.61 25.97 24.31
CA GLU A 56 51.89 25.37 23.95
C GLU A 56 52.60 26.14 22.82
N LEU A 57 51.81 26.74 21.93
CA LEU A 57 52.26 27.53 20.78
C LEU A 57 52.67 28.97 21.14
N LYS A 58 52.48 29.39 22.40
CA LYS A 58 52.81 30.73 22.92
C LYS A 58 52.13 31.87 22.15
N LEU A 59 50.88 31.67 21.73
CA LEU A 59 50.05 32.64 21.04
C LEU A 59 49.61 33.81 21.95
N GLY A 60 49.74 33.67 23.26
CA GLY A 60 49.57 34.75 24.24
C GLY A 60 48.13 35.01 24.68
N TYR A 61 47.25 34.02 24.56
CA TYR A 61 45.85 34.10 25.01
C TYR A 61 45.38 32.81 25.69
N SER A 62 44.37 32.94 26.54
CA SER A 62 43.67 31.80 27.15
C SER A 62 42.23 31.69 26.63
N LEU A 63 41.67 30.49 26.71
CA LEU A 63 40.27 30.22 26.40
C LEU A 63 39.47 30.14 27.69
N ASP A 64 38.34 30.86 27.74
CA ASP A 64 37.46 30.90 28.91
C ASP A 64 36.13 30.24 28.56
N ASP A 65 35.77 29.19 29.30
CA ASP A 65 34.55 28.42 29.09
C ASP A 65 33.27 29.21 29.44
N SER A 66 33.39 30.30 30.20
CA SER A 66 32.30 31.23 30.50
C SER A 66 31.95 32.16 29.34
N THR A 67 32.83 32.30 28.34
CA THR A 67 32.65 33.17 27.16
C THR A 67 32.13 32.44 25.92
N VAL A 68 31.83 31.14 26.03
CA VAL A 68 31.50 30.28 24.90
C VAL A 68 30.15 30.64 24.27
N THR A 69 30.17 30.91 22.97
CA THR A 69 28.99 31.12 22.13
C THR A 69 28.88 30.04 21.06
N PHE A 70 27.77 29.30 21.02
CA PHE A 70 27.54 28.26 20.01
C PHE A 70 26.88 28.80 18.73
N LEU A 71 27.58 28.64 17.61
CA LEU A 71 27.10 28.90 16.26
C LEU A 71 26.46 27.61 15.70
N ASN A 72 25.16 27.42 15.95
CA ASN A 72 24.45 26.20 15.58
C ASN A 72 23.80 26.32 14.19
N ALA A 73 24.16 25.42 13.26
CA ALA A 73 23.51 25.32 11.95
C ALA A 73 22.66 24.03 11.85
N GLU A 74 21.35 24.17 11.99
CA GLU A 74 20.41 23.05 11.86
C GLU A 74 20.07 22.74 10.41
N GLY A 75 20.16 21.45 10.02
CA GLY A 75 19.65 20.97 8.73
C GLY A 75 20.52 21.31 7.52
N VAL A 76 21.73 21.84 7.72
CA VAL A 76 22.63 22.22 6.63
C VAL A 76 23.73 21.17 6.43
N SER A 77 23.72 20.51 5.26
CA SER A 77 24.73 19.52 4.91
C SER A 77 25.97 20.20 4.33
N GLY A 78 27.16 19.75 4.77
CA GLY A 78 28.45 20.25 4.26
C GLY A 78 28.65 20.03 2.75
N PHE A 79 27.81 19.21 2.12
CA PHE A 79 27.84 18.86 0.70
C PHE A 79 27.11 19.84 -0.22
N SER A 80 26.45 20.88 0.30
CA SER A 80 25.70 21.84 -0.54
C SER A 80 26.33 23.23 -0.64
N GLY A 81 27.43 23.50 0.09
CA GLY A 81 28.05 24.83 0.16
C GLY A 81 27.22 25.87 0.94
N LYS A 82 25.99 25.52 1.35
CA LYS A 82 25.05 26.40 2.07
C LYS A 82 25.53 26.84 3.45
N ASN A 83 26.55 26.19 4.02
CA ASN A 83 27.14 26.58 5.31
C ASN A 83 27.94 27.88 5.22
N ILE A 84 28.50 28.21 4.06
CA ILE A 84 29.36 29.38 3.85
C ILE A 84 28.74 30.37 2.85
N ALA A 85 27.54 30.07 2.36
CA ALA A 85 26.78 30.93 1.48
C ALA A 85 26.30 32.19 2.23
N PRO A 86 26.14 33.33 1.54
CA PRO A 86 25.56 34.54 2.13
C PRO A 86 24.24 34.25 2.85
N GLY A 87 24.14 34.67 4.12
CA GLY A 87 22.97 34.43 4.97
C GLY A 87 23.05 33.20 5.87
N SER A 88 24.12 32.40 5.84
CA SER A 88 24.35 31.33 6.81
C SER A 88 24.90 31.87 8.15
N VAL A 89 24.72 31.11 9.23
CA VAL A 89 25.21 31.47 10.58
C VAL A 89 26.73 31.67 10.59
N LEU A 90 27.48 30.77 9.93
CA LEU A 90 28.94 30.85 9.86
C LEU A 90 29.39 32.03 8.97
N HIS A 91 28.70 32.29 7.87
CA HIS A 91 29.00 33.44 7.02
C HIS A 91 28.75 34.76 7.75
N GLY A 92 27.64 34.87 8.50
CA GLY A 92 27.36 36.04 9.33
C GLY A 92 28.44 36.31 10.38
N PHE A 93 28.92 35.26 11.06
CA PHE A 93 30.05 35.36 11.98
C PHE A 93 31.32 35.87 11.30
N ILE A 94 31.69 35.30 10.14
CA ILE A 94 32.87 35.74 9.37
C ILE A 94 32.73 37.23 8.99
N ASP A 95 31.56 37.63 8.51
CA ASP A 95 31.26 39.01 8.14
C ASP A 95 31.39 39.98 9.32
N ASP A 96 30.93 39.58 10.50
CA ASP A 96 31.00 40.39 11.72
C ASP A 96 32.44 40.54 12.24
N ILE A 97 33.29 39.53 12.06
CA ILE A 97 34.74 39.61 12.32
C ILE A 97 35.40 40.58 11.32
N VAL A 98 35.16 40.40 10.03
CA VAL A 98 35.77 41.23 8.96
C VAL A 98 35.33 42.69 9.06
N LYS A 99 34.08 42.96 9.44
CA LYS A 99 33.56 44.31 9.67
C LYS A 99 33.98 44.89 11.04
N GLY A 100 34.71 44.13 11.86
CA GLY A 100 35.19 44.56 13.17
C GLY A 100 34.10 44.73 14.22
N ARG A 101 32.92 44.14 14.02
CA ARG A 101 31.82 44.13 15.01
C ARG A 101 32.11 43.15 16.13
N ILE A 102 32.68 42.00 15.77
CA ILE A 102 33.24 41.04 16.73
C ILE A 102 34.76 41.24 16.72
N LYS A 103 35.33 41.48 17.90
CA LYS A 103 36.78 41.60 18.13
C LYS A 103 37.19 40.59 19.19
N ASN A 104 38.47 40.24 19.23
CA ASN A 104 39.04 39.32 20.23
C ASN A 104 38.36 37.94 20.27
N ALA A 105 38.03 37.38 19.11
CA ALA A 105 37.36 36.08 19.01
C ALA A 105 38.30 34.96 18.56
N VAL A 106 38.00 33.74 18.96
CA VAL A 106 38.52 32.49 18.35
C VAL A 106 37.37 31.62 17.88
N LEU A 107 37.60 30.84 16.82
CA LEU A 107 36.63 29.88 16.30
C LEU A 107 37.10 28.46 16.62
N VAL A 108 36.30 27.68 17.35
CA VAL A 108 36.58 26.29 17.69
C VAL A 108 35.63 25.37 16.93
N LEU A 109 36.18 24.36 16.28
CA LEU A 109 35.45 23.42 15.44
C LEU A 109 35.98 21.99 15.60
N GLU A 110 35.10 21.00 15.42
CA GLU A 110 35.45 19.58 15.62
C GLU A 110 36.55 19.16 14.63
N ASN A 111 36.36 19.49 13.35
CA ASN A 111 37.28 19.19 12.25
C ASN A 111 37.09 20.24 11.15
N ILE A 112 38.13 20.59 10.39
CA ILE A 112 38.07 21.53 9.26
C ILE A 112 37.02 21.15 8.20
N ASP A 113 36.67 19.86 8.10
CA ASP A 113 35.54 19.32 7.32
C ASP A 113 34.18 19.96 7.66
N ARG A 114 34.07 20.56 8.84
CA ARG A 114 32.87 21.28 9.28
C ARG A 114 32.73 22.63 8.58
N PHE A 115 33.83 23.23 8.16
CA PHE A 115 33.90 24.55 7.51
C PHE A 115 33.28 24.52 6.09
N SER A 116 33.70 23.61 5.19
CA SER A 116 33.05 23.43 3.86
C SER A 116 33.53 22.16 3.13
N ARG A 117 32.66 21.50 2.34
CA ARG A 117 33.04 20.32 1.51
C ARG A 117 32.82 20.48 0.01
N VAL A 118 32.40 21.65 -0.50
CA VAL A 118 31.97 21.78 -1.91
C VAL A 118 32.95 22.57 -2.77
N ASN A 119 33.60 23.58 -2.20
CA ASN A 119 34.55 24.42 -2.93
C ASN A 119 35.77 24.73 -2.06
N PRO A 120 36.86 23.93 -2.19
CA PRO A 120 38.09 24.11 -1.42
C PRO A 120 38.62 25.55 -1.50
N ASN A 121 38.53 26.20 -2.67
CA ASN A 121 39.08 27.53 -2.87
C ASN A 121 38.31 28.61 -2.11
N THR A 122 36.97 28.61 -2.18
CA THR A 122 36.12 29.56 -1.45
C THR A 122 36.21 29.36 0.06
N ALA A 123 36.33 28.11 0.50
CA ALA A 123 36.53 27.78 1.91
C ALA A 123 37.89 28.28 2.40
N THR A 124 38.97 28.05 1.64
CA THR A 124 40.29 28.60 1.96
C THR A 124 40.26 30.13 2.03
N GLU A 125 39.60 30.81 1.10
CA GLU A 125 39.51 32.28 1.13
C GLU A 125 38.84 32.81 2.42
N LEU A 126 37.71 32.23 2.82
CA LEU A 126 37.02 32.61 4.06
C LEU A 126 37.83 32.25 5.31
N PHE A 127 38.53 31.12 5.28
CA PHE A 127 39.42 30.69 6.34
C PHE A 127 40.58 31.67 6.53
N LEU A 128 41.21 32.10 5.43
CA LEU A 128 42.26 33.11 5.44
C LEU A 128 41.75 34.47 5.93
N LYS A 129 40.52 34.87 5.57
CA LYS A 129 39.91 36.11 6.08
C LYS A 129 39.77 36.11 7.60
N LEU A 130 39.39 35.01 8.22
CA LEU A 130 39.28 34.92 9.69
C LEU A 130 40.63 35.10 10.38
N ILE A 131 41.63 34.30 10.00
CA ILE A 131 42.94 34.33 10.66
C ILE A 131 43.67 35.66 10.43
N ASN A 132 43.55 36.26 9.25
CA ASN A 132 44.17 37.56 8.94
C ASN A 132 43.49 38.74 9.66
N ASN A 133 42.25 38.57 10.12
CA ASN A 133 41.56 39.55 10.96
C ASN A 133 41.70 39.23 12.47
N GLY A 134 42.66 38.38 12.84
CA GLY A 134 43.00 38.09 14.24
C GLY A 134 42.03 37.14 14.95
N CYS A 135 41.29 36.34 14.19
CA CYS A 135 40.45 35.25 14.68
C CYS A 135 41.12 33.90 14.40
N ASP A 136 41.80 33.36 15.41
CA ASP A 136 42.46 32.06 15.33
C ASP A 136 41.43 30.92 15.33
N ILE A 137 41.72 29.85 14.60
CA ILE A 137 40.81 28.73 14.39
C ILE A 137 41.40 27.46 15.02
N HIS A 138 40.69 26.88 15.98
CA HIS A 138 41.09 25.66 16.68
C HIS A 138 40.34 24.44 16.11
N GLU A 139 41.09 23.44 15.67
CA GLU A 139 40.59 22.13 15.26
C GLU A 139 40.75 21.13 16.41
N ALA A 140 39.63 20.81 17.08
CA ALA A 140 39.66 20.02 18.32
C ALA A 140 40.07 18.56 18.12
N GLU A 141 39.71 17.90 17.01
CA GLU A 141 40.05 16.49 16.76
C GLU A 141 41.54 16.27 16.45
N GLN A 142 42.22 17.29 15.92
CA GLN A 142 43.65 17.23 15.58
C GLN A 142 44.50 18.09 16.50
N GLU A 143 43.89 18.70 17.53
CA GLU A 143 44.52 19.64 18.47
C GLU A 143 45.38 20.71 17.78
N THR A 144 44.95 21.14 16.59
CA THR A 144 45.71 22.06 15.74
C THR A 144 45.12 23.46 15.82
N VAL A 145 45.98 24.48 15.95
CA VAL A 145 45.57 25.89 15.92
C VAL A 145 46.07 26.55 14.64
N HIS A 146 45.15 27.16 13.90
CA HIS A 146 45.44 27.92 12.69
C HIS A 146 45.37 29.41 13.00
N HIS A 147 46.47 30.11 12.76
CA HIS A 147 46.66 31.52 13.05
C HIS A 147 47.35 32.22 11.86
N GLN A 148 47.49 33.54 11.92
CA GLN A 148 48.02 34.36 10.80
C GLN A 148 49.43 33.98 10.30
N PHE A 149 50.21 33.23 11.07
CA PHE A 149 51.56 32.78 10.69
C PHE A 149 51.63 31.29 10.31
N SER A 150 50.49 30.59 10.28
CA SER A 150 50.44 29.19 9.87
C SER A 150 50.69 29.05 8.36
N ASP A 151 51.34 27.96 7.94
CA ASP A 151 51.61 27.70 6.52
C ASP A 151 50.31 27.44 5.73
N THR A 152 49.95 28.42 4.92
CA THR A 152 48.76 28.39 4.05
C THR A 152 48.74 27.18 3.09
N ASN A 153 49.89 26.64 2.72
CA ASN A 153 50.00 25.44 1.88
C ASN A 153 49.62 24.16 2.65
N LEU A 154 50.01 24.06 3.93
CA LEU A 154 49.63 22.93 4.79
C LEU A 154 48.13 22.91 5.07
N ILE A 155 47.52 24.07 5.30
CA ILE A 155 46.08 24.24 5.51
C ILE A 155 45.30 23.82 4.26
N SER A 156 45.74 24.28 3.08
CA SER A 156 45.13 23.93 1.79
C SER A 156 45.29 22.44 1.46
N ALA A 157 46.44 21.84 1.79
CA ALA A 157 46.69 20.41 1.62
C ALA A 157 45.87 19.54 2.58
N GLY A 158 45.64 19.99 3.83
CA GLY A 158 44.75 19.34 4.79
C GLY A 158 43.30 19.31 4.31
N LEU A 159 42.80 20.46 3.86
CA LEU A 159 41.44 20.61 3.31
C LEU A 159 41.22 19.73 2.06
N THR A 160 42.23 19.64 1.19
CA THR A 160 42.17 18.80 -0.02
C THR A 160 42.21 17.30 0.28
N ARG A 161 43.01 16.87 1.27
CA ARG A 161 43.12 15.46 1.68
C ARG A 161 41.82 14.95 2.29
N SER A 162 41.20 15.71 3.20
CA SER A 162 39.94 15.32 3.83
C SER A 162 38.77 15.21 2.83
N HIS A 163 38.73 16.13 1.86
CA HIS A 163 37.77 16.08 0.76
C HIS A 163 37.93 14.81 -0.11
N LYS A 164 39.17 14.44 -0.47
CA LYS A 164 39.47 13.23 -1.25
C LYS A 164 39.09 11.95 -0.51
N GLU A 165 39.37 11.85 0.79
CA GLU A 165 39.05 10.65 1.58
C GLU A 165 37.54 10.47 1.76
N SER A 166 36.79 11.55 1.96
CA SER A 166 35.32 11.51 2.02
C SER A 166 34.68 11.09 0.69
N LEU A 167 35.16 11.64 -0.43
CA LEU A 167 34.75 11.22 -1.79
C LEU A 167 35.12 9.76 -2.08
N ARG A 168 36.29 9.31 -1.61
CA ARG A 168 36.75 7.93 -1.75
C ARG A 168 35.84 6.96 -0.98
N LYS A 169 35.50 7.25 0.27
CA LYS A 169 34.56 6.46 1.09
C LYS A 169 33.18 6.36 0.43
N GLN A 170 32.69 7.45 -0.18
CA GLN A 170 31.44 7.42 -0.93
C GLN A 170 31.51 6.53 -2.18
N LYS A 171 32.56 6.69 -3.00
CA LYS A 171 32.78 5.85 -4.20
C LYS A 171 32.93 4.37 -3.85
N LEU A 172 33.64 4.05 -2.78
CA LEU A 172 33.79 2.69 -2.25
C LEU A 172 32.46 2.10 -1.77
N SER A 173 31.64 2.91 -1.08
CA SER A 173 30.30 2.49 -0.64
C SER A 173 29.43 2.10 -1.83
N THR A 174 29.36 2.94 -2.88
CA THR A 174 28.58 2.64 -4.09
C THR A 174 29.10 1.38 -4.81
N LYS A 175 30.42 1.24 -4.99
CA LYS A 175 31.01 0.03 -5.60
C LYS A 175 30.69 -1.25 -4.81
N ASN A 176 30.70 -1.19 -3.48
CA ASN A 176 30.32 -2.33 -2.65
C ASN A 176 28.82 -2.68 -2.80
N TRP A 177 27.97 -1.66 -2.93
CA TRP A 177 26.54 -1.84 -3.19
C TRP A 177 26.25 -2.49 -4.55
N ASP A 178 27.03 -2.15 -5.57
CA ASP A 178 26.92 -2.73 -6.91
C ASP A 178 27.39 -4.19 -6.89
N LYS A 179 28.54 -4.48 -6.28
CA LYS A 179 29.04 -5.86 -6.11
C LYS A 179 28.04 -6.77 -5.38
N ARG A 180 27.39 -6.28 -4.32
CA ARG A 180 26.35 -7.05 -3.60
C ARG A 180 25.12 -7.35 -4.46
N PHE A 181 24.81 -6.48 -5.41
CA PHE A 181 23.68 -6.67 -6.31
C PHE A 181 24.03 -7.57 -7.48
N ASP A 182 25.25 -7.47 -8.01
CA ASP A 182 25.76 -8.42 -8.99
C ASP A 182 25.74 -9.85 -8.44
N ASN A 183 26.11 -10.02 -7.17
CA ASN A 183 26.01 -11.31 -6.47
C ASN A 183 24.56 -11.79 -6.29
N LEU A 184 23.61 -10.90 -5.99
CA LEU A 184 22.18 -11.24 -5.97
C LEU A 184 21.73 -11.80 -7.33
N ILE A 185 22.13 -11.14 -8.42
CA ILE A 185 21.69 -11.54 -9.77
C ILE A 185 22.36 -12.84 -10.23
N LYS A 186 23.66 -13.00 -9.97
CA LYS A 186 24.43 -14.16 -10.44
C LYS A 186 24.25 -15.39 -9.56
N ASN A 187 24.28 -15.20 -8.24
CA ASN A 187 24.39 -16.29 -7.28
C ASN A 187 23.14 -16.44 -6.40
N LYS A 188 22.09 -15.63 -6.60
CA LYS A 188 20.88 -15.57 -5.75
C LYS A 188 21.19 -15.31 -4.26
N GLU A 189 22.33 -14.71 -3.97
CA GLU A 189 22.73 -14.34 -2.60
C GLU A 189 21.81 -13.25 -2.04
N VAL A 190 21.66 -13.22 -0.71
CA VAL A 190 20.90 -12.17 -0.02
C VAL A 190 21.48 -10.78 -0.33
N HIS A 191 20.65 -9.93 -0.94
CA HIS A 191 21.01 -8.56 -1.29
C HIS A 191 21.23 -7.68 -0.06
N THR A 192 20.28 -7.75 0.89
CA THR A 192 20.37 -7.07 2.18
C THR A 192 19.67 -7.87 3.28
N ALA A 193 20.14 -7.72 4.52
CA ALA A 193 19.45 -8.20 5.72
C ALA A 193 18.12 -7.49 5.98
N ARG A 194 17.88 -6.34 5.33
CA ARG A 194 16.63 -5.57 5.44
C ARG A 194 15.60 -6.10 4.45
N CYS A 195 14.93 -7.19 4.83
CA CYS A 195 13.86 -7.81 4.05
C CYS A 195 12.46 -7.37 4.53
N PRO A 196 11.39 -7.68 3.77
CA PRO A 196 10.03 -7.58 4.27
C PRO A 196 9.86 -8.26 5.62
N GLY A 197 8.96 -7.72 6.47
CA GLY A 197 8.83 -8.17 7.87
C GLY A 197 8.36 -9.60 8.07
N TRP A 198 7.89 -10.28 7.02
CA TRP A 198 7.52 -11.71 7.04
C TRP A 198 8.69 -12.64 6.66
N LEU A 199 9.87 -12.08 6.40
CA LEU A 199 11.09 -12.83 6.09
C LEU A 199 12.15 -12.53 7.15
N LYS A 200 13.07 -13.48 7.33
CA LYS A 200 14.33 -13.33 8.03
C LYS A 200 15.46 -13.87 7.17
N VAL A 201 16.67 -13.32 7.35
CA VAL A 201 17.86 -13.87 6.70
C VAL A 201 18.49 -14.88 7.63
N LEU A 202 18.61 -16.13 7.17
CA LEU A 202 19.34 -17.21 7.86
C LEU A 202 20.30 -17.84 6.85
N ASN A 203 21.55 -18.07 7.24
CA ASN A 203 22.57 -18.70 6.41
C ASN A 203 22.75 -18.06 5.02
N GLY A 204 22.55 -16.75 4.89
CA GLY A 204 22.67 -16.06 3.61
C GLY A 204 21.47 -16.23 2.66
N GLU A 205 20.34 -16.75 3.16
CA GLU A 205 19.11 -16.97 2.39
C GLU A 205 17.88 -16.32 3.06
N TYR A 206 16.91 -15.93 2.23
CA TYR A 206 15.62 -15.41 2.71
C TYR A 206 14.70 -16.57 3.14
N ASN A 207 14.40 -16.62 4.44
CA ASN A 207 13.56 -17.63 5.04
C ASN A 207 12.23 -17.03 5.53
N ILE A 208 11.13 -17.76 5.37
CA ILE A 208 9.79 -17.32 5.77
C ILE A 208 9.65 -17.38 7.30
N ILE A 209 9.10 -16.32 7.89
CA ILE A 209 8.61 -16.33 9.27
C ILE A 209 7.15 -16.77 9.24
N GLU A 210 6.90 -18.05 9.49
CA GLU A 210 5.57 -18.64 9.26
C GLU A 210 4.46 -17.97 10.09
N GLU A 211 4.77 -17.49 11.30
CA GLU A 211 3.84 -16.71 12.11
C GLU A 211 3.31 -15.46 11.38
N HIS A 212 4.21 -14.70 10.75
CA HIS A 212 3.85 -13.50 10.01
C HIS A 212 3.23 -13.84 8.65
N ALA A 213 3.74 -14.88 7.99
CA ALA A 213 3.22 -15.34 6.69
C ALA A 213 1.77 -15.82 6.80
N ARG A 214 1.41 -16.52 7.88
CA ARG A 214 0.04 -16.99 8.12
C ARG A 214 -0.97 -15.84 8.21
N ALA A 215 -0.59 -14.72 8.83
CA ALA A 215 -1.42 -13.51 8.84
C ALA A 215 -1.61 -12.93 7.43
N ILE A 216 -0.55 -12.90 6.61
CA ILE A 216 -0.63 -12.45 5.21
C ILE A 216 -1.55 -13.36 4.38
N ARG A 217 -1.40 -14.69 4.50
CA ARG A 217 -2.29 -15.67 3.84
C ARG A 217 -3.75 -15.42 4.20
N LEU A 218 -4.06 -15.26 5.49
CA LEU A 218 -5.42 -14.99 5.95
C LEU A 218 -5.96 -13.64 5.41
N ILE A 219 -5.13 -12.60 5.32
CA ILE A 219 -5.52 -11.31 4.73
C ILE A 219 -5.99 -11.50 3.28
N PHE A 220 -5.21 -12.18 2.45
CA PHE A 220 -5.56 -12.41 1.05
C PHE A 220 -6.78 -13.32 0.94
N GLU A 221 -6.87 -14.39 1.73
CA GLU A 221 -8.00 -15.30 1.78
C GLU A 221 -9.31 -14.55 2.08
N LEU A 222 -9.37 -13.82 3.20
CA LEU A 222 -10.58 -13.09 3.61
C LEU A 222 -10.92 -11.95 2.64
N TYR A 223 -9.92 -11.23 2.15
CA TYR A 223 -10.16 -10.16 1.18
C TYR A 223 -10.68 -10.70 -0.15
N ASN A 224 -10.14 -11.83 -0.62
CA ASN A 224 -10.61 -12.52 -1.81
C ASN A 224 -11.99 -13.18 -1.59
N LYS A 225 -12.36 -13.55 -0.37
CA LYS A 225 -13.75 -13.89 -0.01
C LYS A 225 -14.68 -12.66 0.03
N GLY A 226 -14.14 -11.45 0.06
CA GLY A 226 -14.92 -10.20 -0.02
C GLY A 226 -15.14 -9.51 1.33
N TYR A 227 -14.47 -9.94 2.38
CA TYR A 227 -14.44 -9.22 3.66
C TYR A 227 -13.68 -7.90 3.52
N GLY A 228 -14.17 -6.86 4.21
CA GLY A 228 -13.54 -5.54 4.17
C GLY A 228 -12.27 -5.47 5.03
N GLN A 229 -11.38 -4.53 4.72
CA GLN A 229 -10.11 -4.35 5.45
C GLN A 229 -10.31 -4.13 6.96
N ALA A 230 -11.39 -3.45 7.38
CA ALA A 230 -11.71 -3.23 8.80
C ALA A 230 -12.08 -4.54 9.51
N PHE A 231 -12.84 -5.43 8.85
CA PHE A 231 -13.16 -6.75 9.39
C PHE A 231 -11.89 -7.59 9.53
N ILE A 232 -11.07 -7.64 8.48
CA ILE A 232 -9.83 -8.41 8.46
C ILE A 232 -8.87 -7.94 9.57
N ARG A 233 -8.76 -6.62 9.76
CA ARG A 233 -7.99 -6.04 10.87
C ARG A 233 -8.47 -6.56 12.23
N ASP A 234 -9.77 -6.51 12.48
CA ASP A 234 -10.36 -6.91 13.76
C ASP A 234 -10.20 -8.42 14.00
N GLU A 235 -10.35 -9.21 12.94
CA GLU A 235 -10.13 -10.66 12.96
C GLU A 235 -8.69 -11.00 13.37
N LEU A 236 -7.70 -10.34 12.76
CA LEU A 236 -6.29 -10.53 13.10
C LEU A 236 -5.99 -10.10 14.55
N ASN A 237 -6.55 -8.97 14.98
CA ASN A 237 -6.37 -8.47 16.34
C ASN A 237 -7.05 -9.37 17.40
N THR A 238 -8.22 -9.91 17.10
CA THR A 238 -8.94 -10.86 17.97
C THR A 238 -8.15 -12.14 18.18
N ARG A 239 -7.45 -12.60 17.13
CA ARG A 239 -6.54 -13.74 17.19
C ARG A 239 -5.23 -13.45 17.95
N GLY A 240 -5.00 -12.21 18.36
CA GLY A 240 -3.76 -11.78 19.00
C GLY A 240 -2.55 -11.74 18.06
N TRP A 241 -2.75 -11.76 16.74
CA TRP A 241 -1.65 -11.77 15.76
C TRP A 241 -1.12 -10.35 15.57
N LEU A 242 0.14 -10.12 15.93
CA LEU A 242 0.75 -8.80 15.90
C LEU A 242 1.44 -8.51 14.56
N TYR A 243 1.43 -7.24 14.18
CA TYR A 243 2.18 -6.69 13.06
C TYR A 243 3.37 -5.89 13.58
N ASN A 244 4.59 -6.46 13.47
CA ASN A 244 5.82 -5.87 14.02
C ASN A 244 5.69 -5.52 15.53
N GLY A 245 5.11 -6.42 16.31
CA GLY A 245 4.90 -6.24 17.76
C GLY A 245 3.76 -5.27 18.13
N LYS A 246 2.95 -4.81 17.17
CA LYS A 246 1.82 -3.90 17.38
C LYS A 246 0.52 -4.48 16.81
N THR A 247 -0.63 -3.96 17.24
CA THR A 247 -1.92 -4.34 16.65
C THR A 247 -2.03 -3.88 15.19
N TRP A 248 -2.84 -4.59 14.41
CA TRP A 248 -3.12 -4.23 13.03
C TRP A 248 -3.95 -2.95 12.95
N GLY A 249 -3.47 -1.98 12.16
CA GLY A 249 -4.24 -0.82 11.72
C GLY A 249 -4.83 -1.02 10.32
N GLY A 250 -5.86 -0.26 9.95
CA GLY A 250 -6.50 -0.37 8.63
C GLY A 250 -5.54 -0.14 7.47
N TRP A 251 -4.63 0.84 7.60
CA TRP A 251 -3.60 1.11 6.60
C TRP A 251 -2.59 -0.04 6.43
N ASN A 252 -2.32 -0.83 7.48
CA ASN A 252 -1.40 -1.97 7.40
C ASN A 252 -1.98 -3.07 6.51
N ILE A 253 -3.30 -3.30 6.59
CA ILE A 253 -4.00 -4.26 5.72
C ILE A 253 -3.91 -3.83 4.26
N HIS A 254 -4.23 -2.57 3.98
CA HIS A 254 -4.10 -2.02 2.62
C HIS A 254 -2.67 -2.18 2.08
N ARG A 255 -1.67 -1.84 2.90
CA ARG A 255 -0.26 -1.97 2.52
C ARG A 255 0.10 -3.40 2.12
N VAL A 256 -0.30 -4.40 2.91
CA VAL A 256 -0.07 -5.83 2.59
C VAL A 256 -0.74 -6.22 1.28
N LEU A 257 -2.01 -5.84 1.07
CA LEU A 257 -2.74 -6.17 -0.17
C LEU A 257 -2.12 -5.54 -1.43
N THR A 258 -1.38 -4.43 -1.29
CA THR A 258 -0.69 -3.76 -2.42
C THR A 258 0.77 -4.16 -2.59
N ASP A 259 1.32 -4.95 -1.66
CA ASP A 259 2.75 -5.26 -1.63
C ASP A 259 3.08 -6.45 -2.52
N VAL A 260 3.46 -6.19 -3.77
CA VAL A 260 3.82 -7.22 -4.77
C VAL A 260 4.93 -8.18 -4.30
N ARG A 261 5.72 -7.81 -3.27
CA ARG A 261 6.78 -8.68 -2.75
C ARG A 261 6.26 -9.96 -2.11
N VAL A 262 4.98 -10.02 -1.74
CA VAL A 262 4.34 -11.25 -1.24
C VAL A 262 4.31 -12.38 -2.29
N THR A 263 4.42 -12.04 -3.58
CA THR A 263 4.50 -12.99 -4.70
C THR A 263 5.96 -13.34 -5.06
N GLY A 264 6.91 -13.12 -4.15
CA GLY A 264 8.33 -13.38 -4.37
C GLY A 264 9.11 -12.29 -5.14
N LYS A 265 8.41 -11.26 -5.64
CA LYS A 265 9.01 -10.21 -6.49
C LYS A 265 9.85 -9.20 -5.72
N TYR A 266 10.90 -8.71 -6.35
CA TYR A 266 11.70 -7.58 -5.91
C TYR A 266 11.06 -6.27 -6.35
N ARG A 267 11.15 -5.25 -5.49
CA ARG A 267 10.74 -3.88 -5.83
C ARG A 267 11.81 -2.88 -5.39
N PRO A 268 12.60 -2.31 -6.33
CA PRO A 268 13.66 -1.38 -6.00
C PRO A 268 13.08 -0.05 -5.47
N GLN A 269 13.77 0.55 -4.50
CA GLN A 269 13.40 1.88 -3.98
C GLN A 269 14.11 3.03 -4.71
N SER A 270 15.23 2.73 -5.40
CA SER A 270 16.02 3.73 -6.13
C SER A 270 15.80 3.61 -7.63
N LYS A 271 15.82 4.76 -8.31
CA LYS A 271 15.70 4.81 -9.79
C LYS A 271 16.84 4.10 -10.51
N ILE A 272 18.01 3.99 -9.87
CA ILE A 272 19.23 3.38 -10.44
C ILE A 272 19.01 1.90 -10.81
N ARG A 273 18.11 1.20 -10.10
CA ARG A 273 17.90 -0.25 -10.26
C ARG A 273 16.49 -0.60 -10.69
N GLN A 274 15.78 0.36 -11.27
CA GLN A 274 14.39 0.21 -11.69
C GLN A 274 14.20 -0.89 -12.74
N GLU A 275 15.23 -1.15 -13.55
CA GLU A 275 15.25 -2.21 -14.57
C GLU A 275 15.08 -3.63 -14.01
N TYR A 276 15.33 -3.83 -12.70
CA TYR A 276 15.17 -5.11 -12.02
C TYR A 276 13.85 -5.24 -11.23
N ASP A 277 12.93 -4.30 -11.38
CA ASP A 277 11.60 -4.38 -10.77
C ASP A 277 10.85 -5.63 -11.27
N GLY A 278 10.31 -6.41 -10.34
CA GLY A 278 9.58 -7.65 -10.66
C GLY A 278 10.43 -8.93 -10.77
N MET A 279 11.76 -8.86 -10.58
CA MET A 279 12.62 -10.06 -10.48
C MET A 279 12.22 -10.92 -9.26
N ILE A 280 12.20 -12.24 -9.38
CA ILE A 280 11.89 -13.13 -8.24
C ILE A 280 13.14 -13.32 -7.38
N ILE A 281 13.09 -12.83 -6.13
CA ILE A 281 14.21 -12.95 -5.17
C ILE A 281 13.76 -13.41 -3.79
N TYR A 282 12.48 -13.31 -3.48
CA TYR A 282 11.93 -13.71 -2.18
C TYR A 282 11.14 -15.02 -2.33
N PRO A 283 11.01 -15.81 -1.26
CA PRO A 283 10.05 -16.90 -1.22
C PRO A 283 8.62 -16.38 -1.44
N GLU A 284 7.85 -17.11 -2.23
CA GLU A 284 6.45 -16.81 -2.51
C GLU A 284 5.58 -17.19 -1.30
N ILE A 285 4.69 -16.28 -0.88
CA ILE A 285 3.71 -16.53 0.18
C ILE A 285 2.29 -16.59 -0.39
N ILE A 286 2.02 -15.77 -1.41
CA ILE A 286 0.75 -15.63 -2.09
C ILE A 286 0.97 -15.80 -3.57
N SER A 287 0.10 -16.57 -4.22
CA SER A 287 0.18 -16.80 -5.65
C SER A 287 -0.07 -15.54 -6.48
N GLN A 288 0.49 -15.51 -7.69
CA GLN A 288 0.29 -14.38 -8.60
C GLN A 288 -1.19 -14.20 -8.97
N SER A 289 -1.98 -15.27 -9.03
CA SER A 289 -3.42 -15.26 -9.31
C SER A 289 -4.24 -14.71 -8.13
N GLU A 290 -3.96 -15.16 -6.90
CA GLU A 290 -4.59 -14.63 -5.68
C GLU A 290 -4.31 -13.14 -5.50
N PHE A 291 -3.05 -12.72 -5.75
CA PHE A 291 -2.66 -11.32 -5.68
C PHE A 291 -3.39 -10.48 -6.74
N LYS A 292 -3.44 -10.95 -7.99
CA LYS A 292 -4.17 -10.25 -9.07
C LYS A 292 -5.66 -10.11 -8.75
N THR A 293 -6.26 -11.14 -8.17
CA THR A 293 -7.66 -11.11 -7.73
C THR A 293 -7.89 -10.00 -6.69
N ALA A 294 -7.02 -9.94 -5.68
CA ALA A 294 -7.07 -8.88 -4.67
C ALA A 294 -6.81 -7.49 -5.28
N GLU A 295 -5.86 -7.38 -6.20
CA GLU A 295 -5.53 -6.11 -6.87
C GLU A 295 -6.68 -5.59 -7.74
N GLN A 296 -7.34 -6.46 -8.51
CA GLN A 296 -8.54 -6.11 -9.27
C GLN A 296 -9.66 -5.64 -8.33
N LYS A 297 -9.83 -6.31 -7.18
CA LYS A 297 -10.76 -5.89 -6.12
C LYS A 297 -10.36 -4.57 -5.45
N LEU A 298 -9.09 -4.20 -5.39
CA LEU A 298 -8.68 -2.87 -4.93
C LEU A 298 -8.95 -1.78 -5.97
N LYS A 299 -8.69 -2.07 -7.25
CA LYS A 299 -8.74 -1.09 -8.35
C LYS A 299 -10.13 -0.84 -8.92
N SER A 300 -11.05 -1.81 -8.85
CA SER A 300 -12.36 -1.63 -9.48
C SER A 300 -13.14 -0.48 -8.82
N LYS A 301 -13.53 0.50 -9.64
CA LYS A 301 -14.41 1.61 -9.27
C LYS A 301 -15.86 1.10 -9.12
N GLY A 302 -16.62 1.64 -8.18
CA GLY A 302 -18.03 1.28 -7.92
C GLY A 302 -18.25 0.52 -6.60
N ARG A 303 -19.27 -0.36 -6.60
CA ARG A 303 -19.74 -1.29 -5.55
C ARG A 303 -18.97 -1.23 -4.22
N SER A 304 -19.61 -0.83 -3.12
CA SER A 304 -19.00 -0.97 -1.78
C SER A 304 -18.64 -2.43 -1.51
N LYS A 305 -17.32 -2.74 -1.55
CA LYS A 305 -16.80 -4.10 -1.36
C LYS A 305 -16.68 -4.48 0.11
N THR A 306 -17.02 -3.56 1.00
CA THR A 306 -16.94 -3.77 2.44
C THR A 306 -18.18 -4.52 2.91
N ILE A 307 -17.99 -5.67 3.53
CA ILE A 307 -19.02 -6.28 4.38
C ILE A 307 -19.07 -5.47 5.67
N LEU A 308 -20.24 -4.93 6.00
CA LEU A 308 -20.41 -4.09 7.18
C LEU A 308 -20.28 -4.93 8.44
N ARG A 309 -19.58 -4.40 9.45
CA ARG A 309 -19.38 -5.07 10.74
C ARG A 309 -20.70 -5.47 11.41
N SER A 310 -21.72 -4.61 11.36
CA SER A 310 -23.01 -4.90 12.00
C SER A 310 -23.93 -5.80 11.17
N ALA A 311 -23.61 -6.01 9.88
CA ALA A 311 -24.48 -6.74 8.94
C ALA A 311 -25.96 -6.28 8.94
N ASN A 312 -26.22 -5.02 9.31
CA ASN A 312 -27.59 -4.45 9.38
C ASN A 312 -28.31 -4.45 8.01
N ASN A 313 -27.52 -4.53 6.92
CA ASN A 313 -27.98 -4.73 5.56
C ASN A 313 -27.37 -6.05 5.03
N LEU A 314 -28.21 -7.06 4.83
CA LEU A 314 -27.85 -8.37 4.29
C LEU A 314 -27.39 -8.29 2.83
N PHE A 315 -27.84 -7.27 2.10
CA PHE A 315 -27.50 -6.98 0.71
C PHE A 315 -26.49 -5.83 0.61
N SER A 316 -25.71 -5.58 1.69
CA SER A 316 -24.69 -4.54 1.71
C SER A 316 -23.71 -4.73 0.56
N GLY A 317 -23.41 -3.63 -0.12
CA GLY A 317 -22.54 -3.62 -1.28
C GLY A 317 -23.22 -3.95 -2.59
N MET A 318 -24.33 -4.71 -2.65
CA MET A 318 -25.06 -4.97 -3.92
C MET A 318 -26.29 -4.09 -4.10
N LEU A 319 -26.82 -3.53 -3.01
CA LEU A 319 -28.06 -2.76 -3.02
C LEU A 319 -27.84 -1.31 -3.50
N MET A 320 -28.51 -0.96 -4.59
CA MET A 320 -28.43 0.31 -5.32
C MET A 320 -29.81 0.97 -5.42
N CYS A 321 -29.82 2.30 -5.57
CA CYS A 321 -31.04 3.05 -5.80
C CYS A 321 -31.50 2.87 -7.25
N GLY A 322 -32.68 2.29 -7.48
CA GLY A 322 -33.20 2.09 -8.83
C GLY A 322 -33.68 3.35 -9.56
N ILE A 323 -33.80 4.50 -8.88
CA ILE A 323 -34.15 5.78 -9.52
C ILE A 323 -32.93 6.44 -10.16
N CYS A 324 -31.85 6.64 -9.39
CA CYS A 324 -30.65 7.30 -9.92
C CYS A 324 -29.61 6.33 -10.49
N ASN A 325 -29.71 5.04 -10.16
CA ASN A 325 -28.80 3.96 -10.58
C ASN A 325 -27.31 4.12 -10.24
N GLU A 326 -26.92 5.24 -9.59
CA GLU A 326 -25.54 5.56 -9.24
C GLU A 326 -25.24 5.39 -7.75
N ALA A 327 -26.20 5.68 -6.89
CA ALA A 327 -26.02 5.70 -5.44
C ALA A 327 -26.45 4.39 -4.77
N HIS A 328 -25.75 4.03 -3.69
CA HIS A 328 -26.16 2.95 -2.80
C HIS A 328 -27.41 3.32 -2.01
N LEU A 329 -28.23 2.31 -1.68
CA LEU A 329 -29.27 2.46 -0.65
C LEU A 329 -28.66 2.21 0.73
N PHE A 330 -28.71 3.24 1.58
CA PHE A 330 -28.36 3.12 2.99
C PHE A 330 -29.55 2.61 3.79
N VAL A 331 -29.24 1.71 4.72
CA VAL A 331 -30.19 1.22 5.71
C VAL A 331 -30.03 2.08 6.96
N MET A 332 -30.92 3.06 7.12
CA MET A 332 -31.04 3.94 8.27
C MET A 332 -31.88 3.24 9.34
N ILE A 333 -31.48 3.33 10.60
CA ILE A 333 -32.26 2.78 11.73
C ILE A 333 -32.98 3.95 12.39
N ASP A 334 -34.30 3.83 12.50
CA ASP A 334 -35.17 4.78 13.21
C ASP A 334 -35.96 4.04 14.29
N TYR A 335 -35.55 4.25 15.55
CA TYR A 335 -35.99 3.47 16.72
C TYR A 335 -35.90 1.95 16.47
N LYS A 336 -37.03 1.30 16.15
CA LYS A 336 -37.12 -0.14 15.88
C LYS A 336 -37.12 -0.48 14.39
N ASN A 337 -37.44 0.47 13.51
CA ASN A 337 -37.63 0.23 12.08
C ASN A 337 -36.34 0.52 11.30
N ARG A 338 -36.13 -0.19 10.17
CA ARG A 338 -35.06 0.12 9.24
C ARG A 338 -35.64 0.65 7.93
N TYR A 339 -35.02 1.70 7.40
CA TYR A 339 -35.45 2.32 6.15
C TYR A 339 -34.31 2.35 5.13
N CYS A 340 -34.62 1.94 3.91
CA CYS A 340 -33.79 2.21 2.75
C CYS A 340 -33.93 3.66 2.32
N ARG A 341 -32.81 4.36 2.16
CA ARG A 341 -32.74 5.71 1.59
C ARG A 341 -31.55 5.80 0.64
N CYS A 342 -31.73 6.46 -0.51
CA CYS A 342 -30.65 6.75 -1.44
C CYS A 342 -29.59 7.65 -0.79
N SER A 343 -28.31 7.30 -0.90
CA SER A 343 -27.23 8.07 -0.26
C SER A 343 -27.12 9.51 -0.76
N HIS A 344 -27.46 9.79 -2.02
CA HIS A 344 -27.56 11.16 -2.56
C HIS A 344 -28.68 11.97 -1.90
N VAL A 345 -29.84 11.34 -1.62
CA VAL A 345 -30.94 11.98 -0.90
C VAL A 345 -30.54 12.28 0.55
N VAL A 346 -29.91 11.33 1.22
CA VAL A 346 -29.41 11.49 2.61
C VAL A 346 -28.36 12.60 2.68
N ALA A 347 -27.47 12.69 1.69
CA ALA A 347 -26.48 13.75 1.61
C ALA A 347 -27.07 15.13 1.29
N GLY A 348 -28.36 15.23 0.95
CA GLY A 348 -29.01 16.51 0.64
C GLY A 348 -28.51 17.18 -0.65
N ASN A 349 -27.79 16.46 -1.51
CA ASN A 349 -27.09 17.05 -2.66
C ASN A 349 -27.96 17.21 -3.92
N LYS A 350 -29.28 16.97 -3.81
CA LYS A 350 -30.30 17.07 -4.89
C LYS A 350 -30.03 16.22 -6.14
N ARG A 351 -29.09 15.27 -6.10
CA ARG A 351 -28.81 14.35 -7.23
C ARG A 351 -29.80 13.20 -7.37
N CYS A 352 -30.76 13.08 -6.44
CA CYS A 352 -31.81 12.07 -6.49
C CYS A 352 -33.01 12.54 -5.65
N SER A 353 -34.21 12.08 -6.01
CA SER A 353 -35.48 12.35 -5.31
C SER A 353 -36.19 11.07 -4.84
N ALA A 354 -35.45 9.94 -4.79
CA ALA A 354 -36.02 8.64 -4.43
C ALA A 354 -36.66 8.66 -3.03
N ARG A 355 -37.90 8.17 -2.96
CA ARG A 355 -38.63 7.99 -1.69
C ARG A 355 -38.07 6.78 -0.92
N GLY A 356 -38.02 6.91 0.40
CA GLY A 356 -37.63 5.81 1.27
C GLY A 356 -38.72 4.78 1.46
N PHE A 357 -38.31 3.57 1.85
CA PHE A 357 -39.18 2.44 2.13
C PHE A 357 -38.58 1.55 3.23
N LYS A 358 -39.40 0.73 3.89
CA LYS A 358 -38.92 -0.15 4.97
C LYS A 358 -38.01 -1.23 4.41
N TYR A 359 -36.84 -1.40 5.01
CA TYR A 359 -35.85 -2.37 4.58
C TYR A 359 -36.29 -3.81 4.93
N GLU A 360 -37.02 -4.01 6.03
CA GLU A 360 -37.53 -5.33 6.42
C GLU A 360 -38.34 -6.00 5.30
N PHE A 361 -39.19 -5.25 4.61
CA PHE A 361 -40.04 -5.78 3.53
C PHE A 361 -39.22 -6.19 2.31
N LEU A 362 -38.21 -5.39 1.94
CA LEU A 362 -37.25 -5.76 0.90
C LEU A 362 -36.44 -7.00 1.30
N GLU A 363 -36.01 -7.08 2.55
CA GLU A 363 -35.18 -8.18 3.05
C GLU A 363 -35.94 -9.51 3.04
N VAL A 364 -37.18 -9.51 3.54
CA VAL A 364 -38.05 -10.70 3.53
C VAL A 364 -38.40 -11.12 2.11
N ALA A 365 -38.78 -10.17 1.24
CA ALA A 365 -39.11 -10.46 -0.15
C ALA A 365 -37.95 -11.12 -0.92
N LEU A 366 -36.74 -10.54 -0.80
CA LEU A 366 -35.55 -11.09 -1.44
C LEU A 366 -35.16 -12.46 -0.89
N LEU A 367 -35.22 -12.67 0.42
CA LEU A 367 -34.91 -13.99 1.01
C LEU A 367 -35.91 -15.06 0.59
N ASN A 368 -37.21 -14.75 0.59
CA ASN A 368 -38.24 -15.67 0.14
C ASN A 368 -38.11 -15.99 -1.36
N HIS A 369 -37.70 -15.00 -2.16
CA HIS A 369 -37.40 -15.20 -3.57
C HIS A 369 -36.17 -16.10 -3.77
N LEU A 370 -35.06 -15.79 -3.09
CA LEU A 370 -33.81 -16.56 -3.18
C LEU A 370 -33.94 -18.01 -2.68
N ARG A 371 -34.88 -18.29 -1.75
CA ARG A 371 -35.23 -19.66 -1.34
C ARG A 371 -35.78 -20.51 -2.48
N LYS A 372 -36.46 -19.88 -3.44
CA LYS A 372 -37.13 -20.53 -4.58
C LYS A 372 -36.34 -20.42 -5.88
N LEU A 373 -35.09 -19.95 -5.81
CA LEU A 373 -34.27 -19.62 -6.98
C LEU A 373 -33.85 -20.86 -7.80
N ASN A 374 -33.94 -22.06 -7.22
CA ASN A 374 -33.49 -23.32 -7.83
C ASN A 374 -34.22 -23.67 -9.14
N ASP A 375 -35.42 -23.15 -9.38
CA ASP A 375 -36.22 -23.56 -10.55
C ASP A 375 -36.04 -22.65 -11.78
N VAL A 376 -35.45 -21.46 -11.64
CA VAL A 376 -35.48 -20.41 -12.69
C VAL A 376 -34.10 -20.12 -13.32
N ILE A 377 -33.00 -20.41 -12.64
CA ILE A 377 -31.63 -20.00 -13.09
C ILE A 377 -30.87 -21.12 -13.83
N ILE A 378 -31.36 -22.36 -13.83
CA ILE A 378 -30.58 -23.49 -14.36
C ILE A 378 -31.07 -23.86 -15.77
N ALA A 379 -30.77 -23.02 -16.75
CA ALA A 379 -30.35 -23.56 -18.03
C ALA A 379 -28.88 -24.01 -17.85
N PRO A 380 -28.52 -25.26 -18.16
CA PRO A 380 -27.13 -25.67 -18.09
C PRO A 380 -26.37 -24.83 -19.12
N VAL A 381 -25.55 -23.88 -18.66
CA VAL A 381 -24.47 -23.38 -19.50
C VAL A 381 -23.49 -24.54 -19.65
N GLN A 382 -23.76 -25.42 -20.62
CA GLN A 382 -22.72 -26.24 -21.21
C GLN A 382 -21.73 -25.25 -21.82
N ASN A 383 -20.66 -24.96 -21.10
CA ASN A 383 -19.57 -24.19 -21.66
C ASN A 383 -18.83 -25.10 -22.63
N GLU A 384 -19.31 -25.23 -23.86
CA GLU A 384 -18.51 -25.82 -24.95
C GLU A 384 -17.12 -25.17 -25.01
N GLU A 385 -17.01 -23.90 -24.62
CA GLU A 385 -15.74 -23.18 -24.49
C GLU A 385 -14.82 -23.77 -23.39
N PHE A 386 -15.39 -24.25 -22.28
CA PHE A 386 -14.62 -24.90 -21.22
C PHE A 386 -14.01 -26.21 -21.69
N ASP A 387 -14.82 -27.06 -22.34
CA ASP A 387 -14.35 -28.35 -22.86
C ASP A 387 -13.31 -28.14 -23.95
N LYS A 388 -13.53 -27.20 -24.88
CA LYS A 388 -12.55 -26.83 -25.92
C LYS A 388 -11.21 -26.37 -25.34
N ILE A 389 -11.23 -25.50 -24.32
CA ILE A 389 -10.00 -25.00 -23.67
C ILE A 389 -9.31 -26.11 -22.86
N ASN A 390 -10.08 -26.98 -22.21
CA ASN A 390 -9.55 -28.12 -21.47
C ASN A 390 -8.88 -29.15 -22.38
N ASP A 391 -9.50 -29.46 -23.51
CA ASP A 391 -8.92 -30.34 -24.53
C ASP A 391 -7.65 -29.73 -25.14
N GLU A 392 -7.65 -28.41 -25.40
CA GLU A 392 -6.46 -27.69 -25.87
C GLU A 392 -5.33 -27.72 -24.83
N LEU A 393 -5.65 -27.61 -23.54
CA LEU A 393 -4.68 -27.70 -22.44
C LEU A 393 -4.06 -29.09 -22.36
N ILE A 394 -4.88 -30.14 -22.41
CA ILE A 394 -4.43 -31.54 -22.38
C ILE A 394 -3.50 -31.81 -23.57
N TYR A 395 -3.89 -31.37 -24.77
CA TYR A 395 -3.06 -31.50 -25.97
C TYR A 395 -1.72 -30.77 -25.82
N THR A 396 -1.75 -29.52 -25.35
CA THR A 396 -0.53 -28.69 -25.21
C THR A 396 0.41 -29.25 -24.15
N ILE A 397 -0.12 -29.81 -23.06
CA ILE A 397 0.64 -30.53 -22.02
C ILE A 397 1.34 -31.75 -22.62
N LYS A 398 0.60 -32.58 -23.37
CA LYS A 398 1.13 -33.78 -24.00
C LYS A 398 2.24 -33.43 -25.00
N TYR A 399 2.02 -32.43 -25.85
CA TYR A 399 3.00 -31.99 -26.82
C TYR A 399 4.27 -31.41 -26.17
N ARG A 400 4.13 -30.66 -25.07
CA ARG A 400 5.29 -30.21 -24.28
C ARG A 400 6.10 -31.40 -23.75
N ASP A 401 5.42 -32.44 -23.26
CA ASP A 401 6.08 -33.61 -22.69
C ASP A 401 6.78 -34.45 -23.77
N GLU A 402 6.21 -34.54 -24.97
CA GLU A 402 6.85 -35.13 -26.16
C GLU A 402 8.11 -34.35 -26.55
N VAL A 403 8.02 -33.03 -26.76
CA VAL A 403 9.18 -32.17 -27.10
C VAL A 403 10.26 -32.24 -26.01
N ARG A 404 9.87 -32.33 -24.74
CA ARG A 404 10.82 -32.47 -23.63
C ARG A 404 11.53 -33.82 -23.67
N SER A 405 10.81 -34.91 -23.97
CA SER A 405 11.39 -36.23 -24.12
C SER A 405 12.41 -36.27 -25.26
N ASP A 406 12.12 -35.62 -26.39
CA ASP A 406 13.03 -35.55 -27.54
C ASP A 406 14.31 -34.77 -27.18
N ILE A 407 14.16 -33.64 -26.48
CA ILE A 407 15.29 -32.84 -25.97
C ILE A 407 16.16 -33.64 -24.98
N ASP A 408 15.53 -34.40 -24.09
CA ASP A 408 16.24 -35.19 -23.07
C ASP A 408 17.01 -36.38 -23.67
N GLN A 409 16.72 -36.77 -24.92
CA GLN A 409 17.45 -37.80 -25.68
C GLN A 409 18.66 -37.26 -26.46
N GLU A 410 18.81 -35.93 -26.57
CA GLU A 410 19.94 -35.30 -27.26
C GLU A 410 21.01 -34.80 -26.28
N ASP A 411 22.29 -35.10 -26.57
CA ASP A 411 23.43 -34.64 -25.75
C ASP A 411 23.59 -33.11 -25.76
N ILE A 412 23.21 -32.45 -26.87
CA ILE A 412 23.29 -30.99 -27.03
C ILE A 412 22.01 -30.49 -27.74
N PRO A 413 20.98 -30.09 -26.98
CA PRO A 413 19.71 -29.66 -27.56
C PRO A 413 19.80 -28.32 -28.32
N ASP A 414 19.07 -28.18 -29.43
CA ASP A 414 19.01 -26.94 -30.20
C ASP A 414 18.41 -25.78 -29.38
N PRO A 415 18.99 -24.57 -29.42
CA PRO A 415 18.37 -23.37 -28.85
C PRO A 415 16.91 -23.11 -29.29
N SER A 416 16.50 -23.56 -30.48
CA SER A 416 15.11 -23.50 -30.96
C SER A 416 14.15 -24.30 -30.09
N ASP A 417 14.58 -25.45 -29.59
CA ASP A 417 13.73 -26.39 -28.87
C ASP A 417 13.48 -25.91 -27.45
N ARG A 418 14.51 -25.27 -26.86
CA ARG A 418 14.35 -24.50 -25.61
C ARG A 418 13.36 -23.36 -25.77
N ARG A 419 13.33 -22.70 -26.93
CA ARG A 419 12.37 -21.62 -27.23
C ARG A 419 10.95 -22.18 -27.40
N ILE A 420 10.80 -23.33 -28.05
CA ILE A 420 9.52 -24.03 -28.21
C ILE A 420 8.97 -24.44 -26.85
N LEU A 421 9.76 -25.10 -25.99
CA LEU A 421 9.36 -25.46 -24.63
C LEU A 421 8.89 -24.25 -23.82
N LYS A 422 9.63 -23.14 -23.87
CA LYS A 422 9.27 -21.92 -23.16
C LYS A 422 7.93 -21.35 -23.64
N ASN A 423 7.68 -21.36 -24.95
CA ASN A 423 6.42 -20.90 -25.52
C ASN A 423 5.24 -21.82 -25.13
N LEU A 424 5.45 -23.14 -25.13
CA LEU A 424 4.44 -24.10 -24.68
C LEU A 424 4.12 -23.92 -23.19
N GLN A 425 5.12 -23.69 -22.35
CA GLN A 425 4.91 -23.40 -20.92
C GLN A 425 4.11 -22.09 -20.70
N ILE A 426 4.35 -21.06 -21.51
CA ILE A 426 3.56 -19.82 -21.47
C ILE A 426 2.12 -20.11 -21.87
N LYS A 427 1.90 -20.83 -22.98
CA LYS A 427 0.57 -21.18 -23.47
C LYS A 427 -0.22 -22.02 -22.46
N ILE A 428 0.42 -23.01 -21.83
CA ILE A 428 -0.19 -23.82 -20.76
C ILE A 428 -0.66 -22.92 -19.61
N ARG A 429 0.20 -22.01 -19.15
CA ARG A 429 -0.17 -21.07 -18.08
C ARG A 429 -1.32 -20.15 -18.49
N GLU A 430 -1.39 -19.71 -19.74
CA GLU A 430 -2.50 -18.90 -20.23
C GLU A 430 -3.81 -19.69 -20.26
N LEU A 431 -3.79 -20.93 -20.76
CA LEU A 431 -4.94 -21.83 -20.78
C LEU A 431 -5.41 -22.15 -19.36
N GLU A 432 -4.50 -22.49 -18.44
CA GLU A 432 -4.82 -22.73 -17.02
C GLU A 432 -5.51 -21.52 -16.37
N ASN A 433 -5.04 -20.29 -16.64
CA ASN A 433 -5.68 -19.07 -16.12
C ASN A 433 -7.09 -18.87 -16.72
N ARG A 434 -7.28 -19.08 -18.02
CA ARG A 434 -8.61 -19.00 -18.65
C ARG A 434 -9.56 -20.04 -18.07
N LEU A 435 -9.07 -21.25 -17.82
CA LEU A 435 -9.82 -22.35 -17.23
C LEU A 435 -10.20 -22.06 -15.77
N ASP A 436 -9.30 -21.44 -14.99
CA ASP A 436 -9.58 -20.97 -13.62
C ASP A 436 -10.64 -19.86 -13.59
N ASP A 437 -10.58 -18.92 -14.54
CA ASP A 437 -11.59 -17.86 -14.67
C ASP A 437 -12.96 -18.41 -15.12
N LEU A 438 -12.99 -19.40 -16.02
CA LEU A 438 -14.22 -20.10 -16.39
C LEU A 438 -14.76 -20.98 -15.25
N LYS A 439 -13.90 -21.62 -14.45
CA LYS A 439 -14.29 -22.39 -13.25
C LYS A 439 -14.95 -21.53 -12.19
N LYS A 440 -14.46 -20.29 -12.00
CA LYS A 440 -15.12 -19.32 -11.11
C LYS A 440 -16.55 -19.01 -11.56
N ASN A 441 -16.83 -19.08 -12.86
CA ASN A 441 -18.17 -18.89 -13.43
C ASN A 441 -19.02 -20.17 -13.42
N SER A 442 -18.42 -21.37 -13.53
CA SER A 442 -19.16 -22.64 -13.48
C SER A 442 -19.65 -23.02 -12.07
N ASN A 443 -18.98 -22.53 -11.02
CA ASN A 443 -19.37 -22.76 -9.62
C ASN A 443 -20.65 -22.01 -9.18
N ILE A 444 -21.28 -21.22 -10.08
CA ILE A 444 -22.49 -20.46 -9.76
C ILE A 444 -23.64 -21.40 -9.38
N LYS A 445 -23.79 -22.58 -9.99
CA LYS A 445 -24.87 -23.52 -9.67
C LYS A 445 -24.76 -24.09 -8.25
N ASP A 446 -23.57 -24.51 -7.86
CA ASP A 446 -23.30 -25.01 -6.52
C ASP A 446 -23.41 -23.89 -5.47
N GLU A 447 -22.96 -22.68 -5.79
CA GLU A 447 -23.13 -21.51 -4.93
C GLU A 447 -24.60 -21.06 -4.82
N VAL A 448 -25.39 -21.14 -5.90
CA VAL A 448 -26.85 -20.87 -5.89
C VAL A 448 -27.57 -21.88 -5.01
N ASN A 449 -27.28 -23.17 -5.17
CA ASN A 449 -27.83 -24.22 -4.34
C ASN A 449 -27.43 -24.05 -2.86
N ALA A 450 -26.16 -23.73 -2.61
CA ALA A 450 -25.67 -23.43 -1.26
C ALA A 450 -26.34 -22.19 -0.67
N ILE A 451 -26.58 -21.13 -1.46
CA ILE A 451 -27.34 -19.95 -1.01
C ILE A 451 -28.73 -20.40 -0.57
N ALA A 452 -29.49 -21.11 -1.44
CA ALA A 452 -30.85 -21.53 -1.14
C ALA A 452 -30.93 -22.39 0.13
N GLN A 453 -30.02 -23.35 0.30
CA GLN A 453 -29.94 -24.22 1.48
C GLN A 453 -29.58 -23.47 2.77
N ASN A 454 -28.79 -22.40 2.68
CA ASN A 454 -28.36 -21.62 3.84
C ASN A 454 -29.37 -20.54 4.28
N ILE A 455 -30.52 -20.38 3.59
CA ILE A 455 -31.55 -19.42 4.01
C ILE A 455 -32.38 -19.97 5.16
N THR A 456 -31.88 -19.77 6.38
CA THR A 456 -32.58 -20.07 7.62
C THR A 456 -33.28 -18.83 8.19
N ASP A 457 -34.28 -19.03 9.06
CA ASP A 457 -34.94 -17.91 9.74
C ASP A 457 -33.98 -17.15 10.67
N GLY A 458 -32.85 -17.77 11.05
CA GLY A 458 -31.74 -17.14 11.77
C GLY A 458 -31.13 -15.96 11.02
N LEU A 459 -31.24 -15.89 9.68
CA LEU A 459 -30.79 -14.73 8.90
C LEU A 459 -31.63 -13.48 9.15
N LEU A 460 -32.91 -13.61 9.54
CA LEU A 460 -33.75 -12.45 9.87
C LEU A 460 -33.38 -11.84 11.24
N ASP A 461 -32.73 -12.61 12.12
CA ASP A 461 -32.21 -12.08 13.38
C ASP A 461 -30.92 -11.28 13.16
N ARG A 462 -30.99 -9.99 13.48
CA ARG A 462 -29.86 -9.04 13.39
C ARG A 462 -28.70 -9.39 14.32
N LYS A 463 -28.94 -10.13 15.40
CA LYS A 463 -27.89 -10.56 16.34
C LYS A 463 -26.95 -11.59 15.72
N ASN A 464 -27.40 -12.33 14.70
CA ASN A 464 -26.60 -13.32 13.99
C ASN A 464 -25.68 -12.68 12.95
N VAL A 465 -24.82 -11.77 13.41
CA VAL A 465 -23.95 -10.96 12.55
C VAL A 465 -23.05 -11.84 11.68
N ALA A 466 -22.39 -12.85 12.24
CA ALA A 466 -21.47 -13.72 11.50
C ALA A 466 -22.18 -14.46 10.36
N MET A 467 -23.33 -15.08 10.65
CA MET A 467 -24.16 -15.78 9.66
C MET A 467 -24.63 -14.84 8.54
N ARG A 468 -25.07 -13.62 8.89
CA ARG A 468 -25.49 -12.60 7.92
C ARG A 468 -24.32 -12.14 7.04
N GLN A 469 -23.11 -12.05 7.58
CA GLN A 469 -21.90 -11.70 6.83
C GLN A 469 -21.49 -12.81 5.85
N GLU A 470 -21.48 -14.06 6.31
CA GLU A 470 -21.21 -15.23 5.49
C GLU A 470 -22.22 -15.36 4.35
N PHE A 471 -23.51 -15.22 4.64
CA PHE A 471 -24.55 -15.23 3.60
C PHE A 471 -24.34 -14.11 2.57
N ASN A 472 -23.98 -12.90 3.00
CA ASN A 472 -23.64 -11.82 2.06
C ASN A 472 -22.47 -12.20 1.16
N VAL A 473 -21.40 -12.84 1.67
CA VAL A 473 -20.26 -13.34 0.87
C VAL A 473 -20.73 -14.21 -0.28
N HIS A 474 -21.56 -15.22 0.01
CA HIS A 474 -22.10 -16.12 -1.01
C HIS A 474 -22.96 -15.37 -2.04
N LEU A 475 -23.87 -14.51 -1.59
CA LEU A 475 -24.69 -13.70 -2.50
C LEU A 475 -23.85 -12.83 -3.45
N ARG A 476 -22.68 -12.32 -3.02
CA ARG A 476 -21.85 -11.48 -3.90
C ARG A 476 -21.23 -12.24 -5.07
N LYS A 477 -21.13 -13.56 -4.99
CA LYS A 477 -20.58 -14.41 -6.06
C LYS A 477 -21.60 -14.59 -7.19
N VAL A 478 -22.88 -14.58 -6.85
CA VAL A 478 -23.99 -14.86 -7.77
C VAL A 478 -24.65 -13.58 -8.27
N ILE A 479 -24.87 -12.60 -7.38
CA ILE A 479 -25.59 -11.36 -7.68
C ILE A 479 -24.62 -10.21 -7.93
N LYS A 480 -24.72 -9.65 -9.14
CA LYS A 480 -23.95 -8.50 -9.58
C LYS A 480 -24.49 -7.21 -8.97
N ARG A 481 -25.81 -6.99 -9.05
CA ARG A 481 -26.48 -5.77 -8.57
C ARG A 481 -27.93 -6.04 -8.18
N ILE A 482 -28.38 -5.38 -7.11
CA ILE A 482 -29.80 -5.30 -6.75
C ILE A 482 -30.18 -3.81 -6.76
N ALA A 483 -31.04 -3.38 -7.68
CA ALA A 483 -31.53 -2.01 -7.70
C ALA A 483 -32.99 -1.97 -7.25
N ALA A 484 -33.28 -1.19 -6.22
CA ALA A 484 -34.61 -1.11 -5.63
C ALA A 484 -35.10 0.35 -5.52
N PHE A 485 -36.40 0.55 -5.71
CA PHE A 485 -37.05 1.83 -5.50
C PHE A 485 -38.54 1.67 -5.26
N ARG A 486 -39.13 2.67 -4.61
CA ARG A 486 -40.57 2.74 -4.38
C ARG A 486 -41.22 3.53 -5.53
N THR A 487 -42.16 2.91 -6.24
CA THR A 487 -42.87 3.53 -7.38
C THR A 487 -44.03 4.40 -6.89
N ASN A 488 -44.85 3.89 -5.97
CA ASN A 488 -46.04 4.53 -5.42
C ASN A 488 -46.17 4.29 -3.89
N SER A 489 -47.34 4.51 -3.30
CA SER A 489 -47.56 4.24 -1.87
C SER A 489 -47.50 2.77 -1.49
N ASP A 490 -47.72 1.85 -2.43
CA ASP A 490 -48.04 0.46 -2.12
C ASP A 490 -47.04 -0.52 -2.73
N THR A 491 -46.12 -0.07 -3.59
CA THR A 491 -45.23 -0.97 -4.33
C THR A 491 -43.76 -0.55 -4.25
N ILE A 492 -42.91 -1.52 -3.92
CA ILE A 492 -41.46 -1.48 -4.05
C ILE A 492 -41.11 -2.37 -5.24
N LEU A 493 -40.36 -1.79 -6.17
CA LEU A 493 -39.85 -2.51 -7.32
C LEU A 493 -38.38 -2.85 -7.07
N ILE A 494 -38.01 -4.10 -7.32
CA ILE A 494 -36.66 -4.61 -7.12
C ILE A 494 -36.21 -5.27 -8.41
N SER A 495 -35.05 -4.86 -8.93
CA SER A 495 -34.37 -5.52 -10.04
C SER A 495 -33.11 -6.22 -9.54
N ILE A 496 -32.89 -7.45 -9.99
CA ILE A 496 -31.74 -8.29 -9.65
C ILE A 496 -31.01 -8.62 -10.96
N GLU A 497 -29.72 -8.30 -10.99
CA GLU A 497 -28.82 -8.60 -12.08
C GLU A 497 -27.82 -9.65 -11.61
N TYR A 498 -27.75 -10.77 -12.31
CA TYR A 498 -26.89 -11.91 -11.99
C TYR A 498 -25.56 -11.84 -12.77
N TYR A 499 -24.56 -12.60 -12.34
CA TYR A 499 -23.30 -12.74 -13.11
C TYR A 499 -23.41 -13.79 -14.23
N SER A 500 -24.23 -14.83 -14.04
CA SER A 500 -24.57 -15.82 -15.07
C SER A 500 -25.62 -15.22 -16.02
N GLY A 501 -25.22 -14.95 -17.27
CA GLY A 501 -26.14 -14.50 -18.32
C GLY A 501 -26.49 -13.01 -18.32
N LYS A 502 -27.09 -12.53 -19.43
CA LYS A 502 -27.70 -11.18 -19.55
C LYS A 502 -29.10 -11.15 -18.90
N GLU A 503 -29.24 -11.84 -17.79
CA GLU A 503 -30.53 -12.13 -17.17
C GLU A 503 -30.87 -11.05 -16.15
N LEU A 504 -32.04 -10.43 -16.33
CA LEU A 504 -32.54 -9.37 -15.46
C LEU A 504 -33.86 -9.82 -14.84
N GLN A 505 -33.91 -9.90 -13.52
CA GLN A 505 -35.12 -10.25 -12.81
C GLN A 505 -35.74 -9.03 -12.14
N TRP A 506 -37.06 -8.93 -12.17
CA TRP A 506 -37.87 -7.88 -11.57
C TRP A 506 -38.88 -8.49 -10.59
N LEU A 507 -38.91 -7.95 -9.38
CA LEU A 507 -39.86 -8.31 -8.34
C LEU A 507 -40.68 -7.06 -7.99
N ASN A 508 -42.00 -7.22 -8.02
CA ASN A 508 -42.95 -6.26 -7.48
C ASN A 508 -43.32 -6.69 -6.07
N VAL A 509 -43.06 -5.84 -5.09
CA VAL A 509 -43.21 -6.16 -3.66
C VAL A 509 -44.16 -5.17 -3.02
N ASP A 510 -45.12 -5.67 -2.25
CA ASP A 510 -46.02 -4.81 -1.47
C ASP A 510 -45.22 -4.03 -0.40
N ALA A 511 -45.40 -2.71 -0.37
CA ALA A 511 -44.67 -1.81 0.51
C ALA A 511 -45.17 -1.79 1.96
N LYS A 512 -46.25 -2.51 2.27
CA LYS A 512 -46.88 -2.62 3.60
C LYS A 512 -46.55 -3.92 4.31
N ASP A 513 -46.40 -5.03 3.59
CA ASP A 513 -46.12 -6.34 4.20
C ASP A 513 -44.93 -7.10 3.60
N GLY A 514 -44.40 -6.68 2.45
CA GLY A 514 -43.27 -7.32 1.79
C GLY A 514 -43.62 -8.58 0.98
N GLN A 515 -44.90 -8.83 0.70
CA GLN A 515 -45.29 -9.92 -0.20
C GLN A 515 -44.87 -9.63 -1.63
N VAL A 516 -44.34 -10.65 -2.32
CA VAL A 516 -44.02 -10.55 -3.76
C VAL A 516 -45.32 -10.71 -4.55
N ILE A 517 -45.77 -9.62 -5.16
CA ILE A 517 -46.99 -9.53 -5.96
C ILE A 517 -46.75 -10.02 -7.39
N GLY A 518 -45.56 -9.78 -7.93
CA GLY A 518 -45.20 -10.16 -9.30
C GLY A 518 -43.71 -10.45 -9.45
N ASN A 519 -43.39 -11.38 -10.35
CA ASN A 519 -42.02 -11.77 -10.66
C ASN A 519 -41.88 -11.94 -12.18
N VAL A 520 -41.01 -11.14 -12.77
CA VAL A 520 -40.70 -11.13 -14.18
C VAL A 520 -39.21 -11.38 -14.35
N TYR A 521 -38.87 -12.28 -15.25
CA TYR A 521 -37.50 -12.64 -15.58
C TYR A 521 -37.28 -12.41 -17.06
N ILE A 522 -36.20 -11.72 -17.41
CA ILE A 522 -35.89 -11.34 -18.78
C ILE A 522 -34.56 -11.98 -19.14
N SER A 523 -34.55 -12.80 -20.19
CA SER A 523 -33.34 -13.40 -20.76
C SER A 523 -33.36 -13.22 -22.27
N GLU A 524 -32.40 -12.44 -22.80
CA GLU A 524 -32.32 -12.11 -24.22
C GLU A 524 -33.64 -11.56 -24.80
N ASP A 525 -34.29 -12.31 -25.69
CA ASP A 525 -35.56 -11.97 -26.34
C ASP A 525 -36.77 -12.58 -25.60
N GLU A 526 -36.60 -13.22 -24.46
CA GLU A 526 -37.67 -13.90 -23.71
C GLU A 526 -37.97 -13.23 -22.38
N VAL A 527 -39.27 -13.04 -22.09
CA VAL A 527 -39.79 -12.50 -20.85
C VAL A 527 -40.65 -13.54 -20.17
N THR A 528 -40.14 -14.12 -19.11
CA THR A 528 -40.80 -15.14 -18.31
C THR A 528 -41.49 -14.49 -17.12
N PHE A 529 -42.80 -14.72 -16.94
CA PHE A 529 -43.53 -14.27 -15.75
C PHE A 529 -44.17 -15.45 -15.04
N LEU A 530 -44.08 -15.43 -13.71
CA LEU A 530 -44.81 -16.37 -12.86
C LEU A 530 -46.28 -15.93 -12.76
N THR A 531 -47.19 -16.83 -13.08
CA THR A 531 -48.64 -16.62 -12.99
C THR A 531 -49.23 -17.51 -11.89
N LYS A 532 -50.53 -17.35 -11.59
CA LYS A 532 -51.24 -18.19 -10.62
C LYS A 532 -51.23 -19.68 -10.98
N GLN A 533 -51.09 -20.03 -12.26
CA GLN A 533 -51.21 -21.41 -12.78
C GLN A 533 -49.92 -21.91 -13.43
N GLY A 534 -48.78 -21.30 -13.10
CA GLY A 534 -47.46 -21.69 -13.61
C GLY A 534 -46.75 -20.58 -14.36
N THR A 535 -45.73 -20.95 -15.12
CA THR A 535 -44.84 -20.01 -15.82
C THR A 535 -45.33 -19.74 -17.23
N VAL A 536 -45.36 -18.47 -17.63
CA VAL A 536 -45.60 -18.06 -19.02
C VAL A 536 -44.37 -17.36 -19.57
N ILE A 537 -43.97 -17.71 -20.79
CA ILE A 537 -42.83 -17.14 -21.50
C ILE A 537 -43.36 -16.30 -22.68
N TYR A 538 -43.01 -15.03 -22.72
CA TYR A 538 -43.25 -14.16 -23.86
C TYR A 538 -41.98 -14.03 -24.70
N ASN A 539 -42.01 -14.55 -25.92
CA ASN A 539 -40.90 -14.43 -26.86
C ASN A 539 -41.08 -13.14 -27.69
N GLN A 540 -40.26 -12.12 -27.43
CA GLN A 540 -40.33 -10.79 -28.05
C GLN A 540 -40.09 -10.82 -29.56
N LYS A 541 -39.21 -11.72 -30.03
CA LYS A 541 -38.85 -11.83 -31.44
C LYS A 541 -40.00 -12.32 -32.30
N ASN A 542 -40.75 -13.30 -31.77
CA ASN A 542 -41.88 -13.92 -32.45
C ASN A 542 -43.23 -13.33 -32.03
N ASN A 543 -43.26 -12.50 -30.98
CA ASN A 543 -44.44 -11.89 -30.40
C ASN A 543 -45.52 -12.92 -29.96
N ILE A 544 -45.09 -14.01 -29.31
CA ILE A 544 -45.96 -15.11 -28.85
C ILE A 544 -45.81 -15.35 -27.34
N TYR A 545 -46.89 -15.82 -26.70
CA TYR A 545 -46.89 -16.27 -25.31
C TYR A 545 -46.96 -17.79 -25.24
N ILE A 546 -46.16 -18.41 -24.38
CA ILE A 546 -46.00 -19.85 -24.26
C ILE A 546 -46.23 -20.27 -22.80
N GLN A 547 -47.09 -21.25 -22.56
CA GLN A 547 -47.29 -21.88 -21.25
C GLN A 547 -47.13 -23.40 -21.38
N GLY A 548 -46.07 -23.96 -20.77
CA GLY A 548 -45.68 -25.35 -21.02
C GLY A 548 -45.29 -25.53 -22.49
N GLU A 549 -46.01 -26.39 -23.21
CA GLU A 549 -45.80 -26.62 -24.66
C GLU A 549 -46.80 -25.85 -25.55
N ASN A 550 -47.75 -25.12 -24.95
CA ASN A 550 -48.85 -24.47 -25.68
C ASN A 550 -48.58 -22.99 -25.92
N ILE A 551 -48.94 -22.49 -27.11
CA ILE A 551 -49.01 -21.05 -27.39
C ILE A 551 -50.38 -20.54 -26.91
N ILE A 552 -50.36 -19.50 -26.07
CA ILE A 552 -51.56 -18.89 -25.49
C ILE A 552 -51.72 -17.45 -25.97
N SER A 553 -52.95 -16.94 -25.91
CA SER A 553 -53.30 -15.57 -26.29
C SER A 553 -53.01 -14.56 -25.17
N LYS A 554 -52.91 -13.28 -25.52
CA LYS A 554 -52.71 -12.19 -24.55
C LYS A 554 -53.82 -12.12 -23.50
N ASP A 555 -55.07 -12.37 -23.89
CA ASP A 555 -56.22 -12.31 -22.98
C ASP A 555 -56.20 -13.47 -21.97
N GLU A 556 -55.77 -14.66 -22.40
CA GLU A 556 -55.51 -15.79 -21.50
C GLU A 556 -54.40 -15.45 -20.49
N VAL A 557 -53.31 -14.82 -20.94
CA VAL A 557 -52.25 -14.34 -20.04
C VAL A 557 -52.78 -13.36 -19.00
N LEU A 558 -53.60 -12.39 -19.39
CA LEU A 558 -54.16 -11.40 -18.46
C LEU A 558 -55.01 -12.05 -17.36
N ASN A 559 -55.74 -13.13 -17.68
CA ASN A 559 -56.53 -13.89 -16.70
C ASN A 559 -55.68 -14.72 -15.74
N LEU A 560 -54.46 -15.10 -16.16
CA LEU A 560 -53.51 -15.85 -15.35
C LEU A 560 -52.72 -14.97 -14.37
N LEU A 561 -52.60 -13.67 -14.67
CA LEU A 561 -51.90 -12.72 -13.81
C LEU A 561 -52.65 -12.49 -12.48
N PRO A 562 -51.93 -12.25 -11.37
CA PRO A 562 -52.53 -11.73 -10.15
C PRO A 562 -53.31 -10.43 -10.44
N ASN A 563 -54.41 -10.19 -9.70
CA ASN A 563 -55.34 -9.08 -9.99
C ASN A 563 -54.67 -7.69 -9.85
N ASP A 564 -53.46 -7.63 -9.27
CA ASP A 564 -52.71 -6.41 -8.97
C ASP A 564 -51.43 -6.25 -9.84
N THR A 565 -51.32 -6.97 -10.97
CA THR A 565 -50.06 -7.08 -11.74
C THR A 565 -49.96 -6.19 -13.00
N LEU A 566 -50.86 -5.23 -13.19
CA LEU A 566 -50.78 -4.28 -14.31
C LEU A 566 -49.93 -3.06 -14.00
#